data_AF-A0A9X0A064-F1
#
_entry.id   AF-A0A9X0A064-F1
#
_cell.length_a   1.000
_cell.length_b   1.000
_cell.length_c   1.000
_cell.angle_alpha   90.00
_cell.angle_beta   90.00
_cell.angle_gamma   90.00
#
_symmetry.space_group_name_H-M   'P 1'
#
loop_
_entity.id
_entity.type
_entity.pdbx_description
1 polymer ?
#
loop_
_entity_poly.entity_id
_entity_poly.type
_entity_poly.pdbx_seq_one_letter_code
_entity_poly.pdbx_strand_id
1 'polypeptide(L)'
;MDEELPVLWLHFEEEILKCRERPDCPPCVRKAFLKDIMMKSSSRVVEEREFDSMLHFYHDSGVVILPEELIGPKTHSSEIDDLVVINPQYLVNVMTCLHDISDHLDVDREHCNQWKKLQEEGITDIRLLEHLWKEFDSPATELVGILEASGMLCPISALAEVEDGVMQDESESFESEISKFIVPFHLKEKCLRGKWEKLCRKSWTALAFATQIKS
;
A
#
# COMPACT_ATOMS: atom_id res chain seq x y z
N MET A 1 21.52 -8.51 25.00
CA MET A 1 20.85 -7.49 25.82
C MET A 1 19.49 -8.06 26.09
N ASP A 2 19.24 -8.46 27.33
CA ASP A 2 17.93 -8.96 27.75
C ASP A 2 17.13 -7.73 28.17
N GLU A 3 16.49 -7.07 27.21
CA GLU A 3 15.53 -6.00 27.52
C GLU A 3 14.27 -6.66 28.09
N GLU A 4 13.98 -6.38 29.38
CA GLU A 4 12.76 -6.86 30.02
C GLU A 4 11.56 -6.12 29.41
N LEU A 5 10.82 -6.81 28.55
CA LEU A 5 9.62 -6.24 27.94
C LEU A 5 8.54 -6.03 29.02
N PRO A 6 7.94 -4.84 29.12
CA PRO A 6 6.88 -4.60 30.10
C PRO A 6 5.69 -5.55 29.87
N VAL A 7 5.12 -6.08 30.95
CA VAL A 7 3.97 -7.01 30.90
C VAL A 7 2.79 -6.44 30.10
N LEU A 8 2.57 -5.11 30.17
CA LEU A 8 1.52 -4.45 29.38
C LEU A 8 1.71 -4.65 27.87
N TRP A 9 2.95 -4.62 27.38
CA TRP A 9 3.24 -4.75 25.96
C TRP A 9 2.89 -6.16 25.49
N LEU A 10 3.16 -7.18 26.31
CA LEU A 10 2.74 -8.56 26.05
C LEU A 10 1.21 -8.71 25.97
N HIS A 11 0.48 -8.05 26.88
CA HIS A 11 -0.98 -8.04 26.80
C HIS A 11 -1.49 -7.34 25.54
N PHE A 12 -0.81 -6.28 25.09
CA PHE A 12 -1.17 -5.62 23.85
C PHE A 12 -0.95 -6.54 22.63
N GLU A 13 0.15 -7.29 22.58
CA GLU A 13 0.35 -8.32 21.54
C GLU A 13 -0.74 -9.39 21.58
N GLU A 14 -1.11 -9.86 22.77
CA GLU A 14 -2.18 -10.85 22.94
C GLU A 14 -3.51 -10.34 22.34
N GLU A 15 -3.84 -9.06 22.54
CA GLU A 15 -5.04 -8.45 21.94
C GLU A 15 -4.92 -8.31 20.41
N ILE A 16 -3.74 -8.01 19.87
CA ILE A 16 -3.48 -8.02 18.42
C ILE A 16 -3.71 -9.42 17.85
N LEU A 17 -3.22 -10.46 18.52
CA LEU A 17 -3.39 -11.85 18.08
C LEU A 17 -4.86 -12.29 18.13
N LYS A 18 -5.58 -11.98 19.22
CA LYS A 18 -7.03 -12.22 19.32
C LYS A 18 -7.81 -11.49 18.22
N CYS A 19 -7.40 -10.27 17.86
CA CYS A 19 -7.98 -9.54 16.75
C CYS A 19 -7.83 -10.32 15.43
N ARG A 20 -6.65 -10.89 15.14
CA ARG A 20 -6.42 -11.66 13.90
C ARG A 20 -7.29 -12.91 13.77
N GLU A 21 -7.62 -13.53 14.89
CA GLU A 21 -8.42 -14.76 14.92
C GLU A 21 -9.93 -14.49 14.80
N ARG A 22 -10.34 -13.24 15.04
CA ARG A 22 -11.73 -12.82 15.02
C ARG A 22 -12.20 -12.51 13.59
N PRO A 23 -13.23 -13.19 13.07
CA PRO A 23 -13.74 -12.94 11.72
C PRO A 23 -14.29 -11.53 11.52
N ASP A 24 -14.67 -10.85 12.60
CA ASP A 24 -15.25 -9.51 12.59
C ASP A 24 -14.22 -8.40 12.79
N CYS A 25 -12.95 -8.74 13.02
CA CYS A 25 -11.87 -7.76 13.11
C CYS A 25 -11.21 -7.59 11.75
N PRO A 26 -11.27 -6.39 11.15
CA PRO A 26 -10.63 -6.17 9.87
C PRO A 26 -9.10 -6.24 9.98
N PRO A 27 -8.41 -6.65 8.91
CA PRO A 27 -6.96 -6.81 8.90
C PRO A 27 -6.19 -5.47 8.92
N CYS A 28 -6.85 -4.40 8.49
CA CYS A 28 -6.39 -3.01 8.62
C CYS A 28 -7.35 -2.28 9.58
N VAL A 29 -6.82 -1.60 10.58
CA VAL A 29 -7.61 -0.84 11.56
C VAL A 29 -7.00 0.54 11.78
N ARG A 30 -7.73 1.39 12.51
CA ARG A 30 -7.24 2.70 12.96
C ARG A 30 -6.46 2.56 14.28
N LYS A 31 -5.44 3.39 14.51
CA LYS A 31 -4.68 3.41 15.78
C LYS A 31 -5.61 3.58 16.99
N ALA A 32 -6.62 4.43 16.87
CA ALA A 32 -7.63 4.65 17.91
C ALA A 32 -8.38 3.37 18.32
N PHE A 33 -8.69 2.49 17.36
CA PHE A 33 -9.37 1.21 17.64
C PHE A 33 -8.49 0.28 18.49
N LEU A 34 -7.21 0.16 18.16
CA LEU A 34 -6.26 -0.64 18.94
C LEU A 34 -6.07 -0.08 20.35
N LYS A 35 -5.99 1.26 20.45
CA LYS A 35 -5.88 1.94 21.74
C LYS A 35 -7.08 1.66 22.63
N ASP A 36 -8.28 1.72 22.07
CA ASP A 36 -9.53 1.41 22.78
C ASP A 36 -9.58 -0.04 23.27
N ILE A 37 -9.13 -1.01 22.46
CA ILE A 37 -9.06 -2.42 22.85
C ILE A 37 -8.09 -2.60 24.02
N MET A 38 -6.90 -2.03 23.92
CA MET A 38 -5.89 -2.08 24.97
C MET A 38 -6.37 -1.42 26.27
N MET A 39 -7.06 -0.27 26.17
CA MET A 39 -7.64 0.41 27.34
C MET A 39 -8.78 -0.37 27.99
N LYS A 40 -9.49 -1.22 27.25
CA LYS A 40 -10.53 -2.11 27.80
C LYS A 40 -9.94 -3.34 28.50
N SER A 41 -8.80 -3.85 28.02
CA SER A 41 -8.13 -5.01 28.60
C SER A 41 -7.19 -4.64 29.77
N SER A 42 -6.80 -3.37 29.89
CA SER A 42 -5.92 -2.88 30.95
C SER A 42 -6.63 -1.92 31.91
N SER A 43 -6.32 -2.02 33.21
CA SER A 43 -6.85 -1.10 34.23
C SER A 43 -6.07 0.22 34.32
N ARG A 44 -5.03 0.39 33.48
CA ARG A 44 -4.10 1.52 33.52
C ARG A 44 -4.31 2.40 32.31
N VAL A 45 -4.34 3.71 32.53
CA VAL A 45 -4.32 4.68 31.44
C VAL A 45 -2.94 4.65 30.78
N VAL A 46 -2.90 4.40 29.48
CA VAL A 46 -1.69 4.43 28.67
C VAL A 46 -1.58 5.80 28.00
N GLU A 47 -0.44 6.47 28.19
CA GLU A 47 -0.16 7.74 27.54
C GLU A 47 0.07 7.55 26.04
N GLU A 48 -0.23 8.58 25.23
CA GLU A 48 -0.05 8.52 23.77
C GLU A 48 1.35 8.07 23.36
N ARG A 49 2.38 8.66 23.99
CA ARG A 49 3.79 8.36 23.67
C ARG A 49 4.14 6.90 23.94
N GLU A 50 3.59 6.31 25.00
CA GLU A 50 3.83 4.90 25.32
C GLU A 50 3.13 4.00 24.31
N PHE A 51 1.91 4.36 23.91
CA PHE A 51 1.17 3.64 22.88
C PHE A 51 1.87 3.68 21.52
N ASP A 52 2.33 4.86 21.09
CA ASP A 52 3.11 5.00 19.85
C ASP A 52 4.39 4.18 19.91
N SER A 53 5.10 4.20 21.04
CA SER A 53 6.32 3.39 21.24
C SER A 53 6.04 1.89 21.13
N MET A 54 4.91 1.42 21.66
CA MET A 54 4.47 0.03 21.51
C MET A 54 4.20 -0.31 20.04
N LEU A 55 3.48 0.55 19.33
CA LEU A 55 3.18 0.34 17.90
C LEU A 55 4.45 0.28 17.06
N HIS A 56 5.41 1.18 17.27
CA HIS A 56 6.69 1.15 16.56
C HIS A 56 7.50 -0.10 16.87
N PHE A 57 7.54 -0.53 18.14
CA PHE A 57 8.20 -1.80 18.49
C PHE A 57 7.57 -3.00 17.76
N TYR A 58 6.24 -3.06 17.70
CA TYR A 58 5.53 -4.13 17.01
C TYR A 58 5.61 -4.02 15.47
N HIS A 59 5.81 -2.82 14.95
CA HIS A 59 6.18 -2.61 13.56
C HIS A 59 7.55 -3.18 13.24
N ASP A 60 8.56 -2.80 14.03
CA ASP A 60 9.95 -3.16 13.78
C ASP A 60 10.20 -4.67 13.95
N SER A 61 9.42 -5.32 14.82
CA SER A 61 9.42 -6.78 14.97
C SER A 61 8.57 -7.51 13.92
N GLY A 62 7.85 -6.79 13.06
CA GLY A 62 7.00 -7.36 12.02
C GLY A 62 5.71 -7.99 12.54
N VAL A 63 5.31 -7.70 13.78
CA VAL A 63 4.00 -8.12 14.31
C VAL A 63 2.92 -7.32 13.60
N VAL A 64 2.99 -6.00 13.55
CA VAL A 64 2.06 -5.16 12.77
C VAL A 64 2.80 -4.41 11.69
N ILE A 65 2.08 -3.75 10.77
CA ILE A 65 2.69 -2.80 9.83
C ILE A 65 2.07 -1.41 10.04
N LEU A 66 2.91 -0.40 10.16
CA LEU A 66 2.56 1.01 10.20
C LEU A 66 2.89 1.59 8.82
N PRO A 67 1.89 1.89 7.99
CA PRO A 67 2.15 2.39 6.64
C PRO A 67 3.02 3.66 6.61
N GLU A 68 2.86 4.56 7.59
CA GLU A 68 3.67 5.79 7.70
C GLU A 68 5.18 5.56 7.87
N GLU A 69 5.58 4.39 8.40
CA GLU A 69 6.98 4.03 8.63
C GLU A 69 7.62 3.33 7.42
N LEU A 70 6.85 3.09 6.36
CA LEU A 70 7.35 2.43 5.16
C LEU A 70 8.17 3.40 4.26
N ILE A 71 9.08 2.83 3.47
CA ILE A 71 10.16 3.56 2.77
C ILE A 71 9.70 4.16 1.42
N GLY A 72 8.42 4.06 1.10
CA GLY A 72 7.85 4.57 -0.14
C GLY A 72 7.80 6.09 -0.23
N PRO A 73 7.34 6.62 -1.37
CA PRO A 73 7.11 8.05 -1.52
C PRO A 73 6.14 8.55 -0.44
N LYS A 74 6.55 9.59 0.31
CA LYS A 74 5.68 10.33 1.24
C LYS A 74 4.62 11.12 0.47
N THR A 75 3.68 10.43 -0.16
CA THR A 75 2.50 10.97 -0.85
C THR A 75 1.25 10.83 0.01
N HIS A 76 1.39 10.37 1.26
CA HIS A 76 0.30 9.89 2.09
C HIS A 76 -0.64 10.99 2.57
N SER A 77 -1.94 10.66 2.56
CA SER A 77 -2.97 11.39 3.27
C SER A 77 -2.89 11.06 4.76
N SER A 78 -3.37 11.96 5.62
CA SER A 78 -3.50 11.72 7.07
C SER A 78 -4.32 10.48 7.42
N GLU A 79 -5.09 9.96 6.46
CA GLU A 79 -5.84 8.72 6.61
C GLU A 79 -4.95 7.48 6.58
N ILE A 80 -3.83 7.49 5.87
CA ILE A 80 -2.91 6.34 5.85
C ILE A 80 -2.04 6.29 7.10
N ASP A 81 -1.67 7.45 7.64
CA ASP A 81 -0.85 7.58 8.87
C ASP A 81 -1.56 7.03 10.12
N ASP A 82 -2.89 7.01 10.12
CA ASP A 82 -3.69 6.45 11.21
C ASP A 82 -3.99 4.95 11.04
N LEU A 83 -3.61 4.34 9.91
CA LEU A 83 -3.82 2.92 9.69
C LEU A 83 -2.75 2.05 10.37
N VAL A 84 -3.18 0.87 10.81
CA VAL A 84 -2.33 -0.21 11.29
C VAL A 84 -2.77 -1.50 10.61
N VAL A 85 -1.87 -2.15 9.89
CA VAL A 85 -2.10 -3.48 9.37
C VAL A 85 -1.82 -4.47 10.51
N ILE A 86 -2.88 -4.97 11.11
CA ILE A 86 -2.82 -5.92 12.24
C ILE A 86 -2.23 -7.25 11.77
N ASN A 87 -2.53 -7.67 10.53
CA ASN A 87 -2.10 -8.95 10.00
C ASN A 87 -1.16 -8.75 8.80
N PRO A 88 0.18 -8.81 8.98
CA PRO A 88 1.14 -8.69 7.89
C PRO A 88 0.92 -9.68 6.73
N GLN A 89 0.44 -10.90 7.02
CA GLN A 89 0.12 -11.90 6.00
C GLN A 89 -0.99 -11.44 5.05
N TYR A 90 -1.91 -10.60 5.52
CA TYR A 90 -2.95 -10.02 4.67
C TYR A 90 -2.35 -9.14 3.58
N LEU A 91 -1.36 -8.29 3.92
CA LEU A 91 -0.66 -7.48 2.92
C LEU A 91 0.13 -8.37 1.94
N VAL A 92 0.74 -9.46 2.43
CA VAL A 92 1.38 -10.46 1.56
C VAL A 92 0.38 -11.06 0.57
N ASN A 93 -0.84 -11.37 0.99
CA ASN A 93 -1.87 -11.90 0.09
C ASN A 93 -2.32 -10.85 -0.93
N VAL A 94 -2.48 -9.59 -0.53
CA VAL A 94 -2.79 -8.47 -1.45
C VAL A 94 -1.70 -8.33 -2.51
N MET A 95 -0.43 -8.35 -2.09
CA MET A 95 0.73 -8.31 -2.99
C MET A 95 0.78 -9.53 -3.91
N THR A 96 0.53 -10.71 -3.36
CA THR A 96 0.52 -11.97 -4.12
C THR A 96 -0.58 -11.93 -5.17
N CYS A 97 -1.75 -11.39 -4.86
CA CYS A 97 -2.81 -11.19 -5.85
C CYS A 97 -2.38 -10.23 -6.98
N LEU A 98 -1.53 -9.23 -6.68
CA LEU A 98 -0.96 -8.34 -7.68
C LEU A 98 0.26 -8.92 -8.42
N HIS A 99 0.93 -9.94 -7.87
CA HIS A 99 2.09 -10.61 -8.45
C HIS A 99 1.73 -11.92 -9.19
N ASP A 100 1.19 -12.89 -8.45
CA ASP A 100 0.79 -14.24 -8.86
C ASP A 100 -0.54 -14.21 -9.61
N ILE A 101 -0.60 -13.38 -10.64
CA ILE A 101 -1.65 -13.53 -11.62
C ILE A 101 -1.24 -14.62 -12.59
N SER A 102 -1.69 -15.82 -12.26
CA SER A 102 -1.68 -16.96 -13.15
C SER A 102 -2.38 -16.61 -14.47
N ASP A 103 -1.88 -17.20 -15.57
CA ASP A 103 -2.51 -17.25 -16.89
C ASP A 103 -3.96 -17.81 -16.89
N HIS A 104 -4.48 -18.18 -15.71
CA HIS A 104 -5.77 -18.80 -15.46
C HIS A 104 -6.74 -17.93 -14.67
N LEU A 105 -6.37 -16.71 -14.25
CA LEU A 105 -7.38 -15.78 -13.78
C LEU A 105 -8.30 -15.51 -14.97
N ASP A 106 -9.56 -15.92 -14.86
CA ASP A 106 -10.63 -15.58 -15.80
C ASP A 106 -10.90 -14.09 -15.61
N VAL A 107 -9.93 -13.26 -16.02
CA VAL A 107 -10.06 -11.83 -16.01
C VAL A 107 -11.24 -11.54 -16.89
N ASP A 108 -12.28 -10.98 -16.30
CA ASP A 108 -13.49 -10.62 -17.01
C ASP A 108 -13.10 -9.89 -18.30
N ARG A 109 -13.83 -10.14 -19.39
CA ARG A 109 -13.58 -9.48 -20.68
C ARG A 109 -13.47 -7.97 -20.52
N GLU A 110 -14.17 -7.41 -19.53
CA GLU A 110 -14.11 -6.01 -19.14
C GLU A 110 -12.71 -5.51 -18.74
N HIS A 111 -11.92 -6.31 -18.01
CA HIS A 111 -10.61 -5.90 -17.48
C HIS A 111 -9.41 -6.42 -18.30
N CYS A 112 -9.65 -7.16 -19.38
CA CYS A 112 -8.60 -7.79 -20.19
C CYS A 112 -7.57 -6.79 -20.75
N ASN A 113 -7.99 -5.55 -21.05
CA ASN A 113 -7.08 -4.52 -21.57
C ASN A 113 -6.17 -3.96 -20.48
N GLN A 114 -6.73 -3.60 -19.32
CA GLN A 114 -5.95 -3.17 -18.15
C GLN A 114 -4.97 -4.27 -17.73
N TRP A 115 -5.44 -5.51 -17.79
CA TRP A 115 -4.67 -6.70 -17.48
C TRP A 115 -3.43 -6.84 -18.37
N LYS A 116 -3.63 -6.79 -19.69
CA LYS A 116 -2.54 -6.85 -20.67
C LYS A 116 -1.54 -5.71 -20.45
N LYS A 117 -2.03 -4.52 -20.13
CA LYS A 117 -1.18 -3.35 -19.86
C LYS A 117 -0.32 -3.53 -18.61
N LEU A 118 -0.85 -4.11 -17.54
CA LEU A 118 -0.07 -4.43 -16.36
C LEU A 118 1.06 -5.42 -16.69
N GLN A 119 0.77 -6.48 -17.45
CA GLN A 119 1.75 -7.51 -17.80
C GLN A 119 2.84 -7.01 -18.77
N GLU A 120 2.47 -6.18 -19.75
CA GLU A 120 3.38 -5.73 -20.79
C GLU A 120 4.17 -4.47 -20.39
N GLU A 121 3.53 -3.55 -19.68
CA GLU A 121 4.05 -2.22 -19.36
C GLU A 121 4.33 -2.00 -17.88
N GLY A 122 3.82 -2.86 -16.99
CA GLY A 122 3.88 -2.65 -15.54
C GLY A 122 2.99 -1.50 -15.07
N ILE A 123 1.91 -1.19 -15.81
CA ILE A 123 0.99 -0.10 -15.49
C ILE A 123 -0.39 -0.65 -15.19
N THR A 124 -0.96 -0.26 -14.05
CA THR A 124 -2.32 -0.58 -13.62
C THR A 124 -3.14 0.69 -13.40
N ASP A 125 -4.43 0.54 -13.15
CA ASP A 125 -5.34 1.60 -12.73
C ASP A 125 -6.23 1.14 -11.58
N ILE A 126 -6.89 2.10 -10.91
CA ILE A 126 -7.73 1.81 -9.74
C ILE A 126 -8.85 0.81 -10.05
N ARG A 127 -9.40 0.79 -11.27
CA ARG A 127 -10.51 -0.11 -11.63
C ARG A 127 -10.05 -1.56 -11.67
N LEU A 128 -8.86 -1.83 -12.21
CA LEU A 128 -8.29 -3.18 -12.17
C LEU A 128 -7.98 -3.59 -10.73
N LEU A 129 -7.44 -2.68 -9.91
CA LEU A 129 -7.12 -2.98 -8.50
C LEU A 129 -8.37 -3.27 -7.67
N GLU A 130 -9.46 -2.52 -7.85
CA GLU A 130 -10.77 -2.79 -7.25
C GLU A 130 -11.29 -4.19 -7.63
N HIS A 131 -11.12 -4.59 -8.89
CA HIS A 131 -11.51 -5.92 -9.33
C HIS A 131 -10.65 -7.02 -8.70
N LEU A 132 -9.32 -6.86 -8.69
CA LEU A 132 -8.39 -7.84 -8.13
C LEU A 132 -8.60 -8.03 -6.63
N TRP A 133 -8.89 -6.94 -5.91
CA TRP A 133 -9.03 -6.96 -4.47
C TRP A 133 -10.48 -6.99 -3.96
N LYS A 134 -11.45 -7.31 -4.82
CA LYS A 134 -12.88 -7.33 -4.47
C LYS A 134 -13.23 -8.29 -3.31
N GLU A 135 -12.44 -9.34 -3.12
CA GLU A 135 -12.62 -10.35 -2.06
C GLU A 135 -11.85 -10.01 -0.77
N PHE A 136 -11.11 -8.89 -0.75
CA PHE A 136 -10.37 -8.43 0.41
C PHE A 136 -11.24 -7.48 1.25
N ASP A 137 -11.08 -7.53 2.58
CA ASP A 137 -11.92 -6.79 3.52
C ASP A 137 -11.67 -5.26 3.52
N SER A 138 -10.50 -4.85 3.02
CA SER A 138 -10.09 -3.45 2.97
C SER A 138 -10.47 -2.81 1.64
N PRO A 139 -10.95 -1.56 1.63
CA PRO A 139 -11.16 -0.81 0.40
C PRO A 139 -9.89 -0.75 -0.45
N ALA A 140 -10.04 -0.85 -1.77
CA ALA A 140 -8.91 -0.78 -2.69
C ALA A 140 -8.11 0.53 -2.54
N THR A 141 -8.76 1.63 -2.16
CA THR A 141 -8.10 2.92 -1.89
C THR A 141 -7.15 2.87 -0.70
N GLU A 142 -7.51 2.18 0.39
CA GLU A 142 -6.62 1.97 1.53
C GLU A 142 -5.45 1.07 1.15
N LEU A 143 -5.72 -0.02 0.41
CA LEU A 143 -4.69 -0.92 -0.10
C LEU A 143 -3.71 -0.20 -1.04
N VAL A 144 -4.21 0.65 -1.94
CA VAL A 144 -3.36 1.52 -2.77
C VAL A 144 -2.50 2.41 -1.90
N GLY A 145 -3.07 3.10 -0.91
CA GLY A 145 -2.30 3.97 -0.02
C GLY A 145 -1.18 3.24 0.72
N ILE A 146 -1.44 2.03 1.22
CA ILE A 146 -0.44 1.18 1.88
C ILE A 146 0.65 0.74 0.89
N LEU A 147 0.27 0.28 -0.30
CA LEU A 147 1.24 -0.15 -1.31
C LEU A 147 2.04 1.02 -1.89
N GLU A 148 1.48 2.21 -1.98
CA GLU A 148 2.23 3.43 -2.25
C GLU A 148 3.24 3.72 -1.15
N ALA A 149 2.83 3.61 0.12
CA ALA A 149 3.70 3.81 1.27
C ALA A 149 4.86 2.83 1.34
N SER A 150 4.68 1.63 0.80
CA SER A 150 5.76 0.66 0.65
C SER A 150 6.66 0.88 -0.59
N GLY A 151 6.28 1.77 -1.51
CA GLY A 151 6.94 1.94 -2.82
C GLY A 151 6.63 0.85 -3.85
N MET A 152 5.65 -0.02 -3.56
CA MET A 152 5.22 -1.09 -4.47
C MET A 152 4.22 -0.61 -5.53
N LEU A 153 3.54 0.51 -5.28
CA LEU A 153 2.80 1.26 -6.28
C LEU A 153 3.37 2.66 -6.38
N CYS A 154 3.47 3.17 -7.60
CA CYS A 154 3.93 4.53 -7.86
C CYS A 154 2.85 5.27 -8.67
N PRO A 155 2.20 6.31 -8.12
CA PRO A 155 1.19 7.05 -8.84
C PRO A 155 1.81 7.76 -10.05
N ILE A 156 1.19 7.61 -11.22
CA ILE A 156 1.54 8.38 -12.40
C ILE A 156 0.81 9.71 -12.28
N SER A 157 1.54 10.78 -11.96
CA SER A 157 0.97 12.12 -12.08
C SER A 157 0.62 12.34 -13.56
N ALA A 158 -0.67 12.54 -13.87
CA ALA A 158 -1.09 12.90 -15.21
C ALA A 158 -0.26 14.12 -15.67
N LEU A 159 0.53 13.94 -16.74
CA LEU A 159 1.02 15.09 -17.48
C LEU A 159 -0.22 15.73 -18.09
N ALA A 160 -0.58 16.91 -17.61
CA ALA A 160 -1.26 17.87 -18.47
C ALA A 160 -0.40 17.99 -19.73
N GLU A 161 -1.02 17.67 -20.85
CA GLU A 161 -0.45 17.62 -22.17
C GLU A 161 0.34 18.91 -22.45
N VAL A 162 1.61 18.77 -22.83
CA VAL A 162 2.32 19.84 -23.51
C VAL A 162 2.68 19.34 -24.90
N GLU A 163 1.80 19.77 -25.83
CA GLU A 163 2.02 20.10 -27.25
C GLU A 163 2.32 18.91 -28.19
N ASP A 164 1.62 18.72 -29.31
CA ASP A 164 1.51 19.63 -30.45
C ASP A 164 0.35 19.16 -31.39
N GLY A 165 -0.33 20.10 -32.06
CA GLY A 165 -1.66 19.85 -32.65
C GLY A 165 -1.70 18.95 -33.89
N VAL A 166 -2.64 17.98 -33.89
CA VAL A 166 -3.35 17.48 -35.09
C VAL A 166 -4.77 17.02 -34.67
N MET A 167 -5.75 17.34 -35.52
CA MET A 167 -7.20 17.21 -35.34
C MET A 167 -7.74 15.77 -35.21
N GLN A 168 -8.70 15.63 -34.27
CA GLN A 168 -9.94 14.82 -34.22
C GLN A 168 -9.93 13.32 -34.59
N ASP A 169 -10.39 12.51 -33.63
CA ASP A 169 -11.63 11.75 -33.82
C ASP A 169 -12.44 11.71 -32.50
N GLU A 170 -13.73 12.04 -32.60
CA GLU A 170 -14.63 12.27 -31.46
C GLU A 170 -15.28 10.95 -31.00
N SER A 171 -14.76 10.34 -29.93
CA SER A 171 -15.55 9.43 -29.08
C SER A 171 -14.92 9.20 -27.69
N GLU A 172 -14.33 10.22 -27.08
CA GLU A 172 -13.88 10.09 -25.69
C GLU A 172 -15.00 10.47 -24.74
N SER A 173 -15.71 9.42 -24.31
CA SER A 173 -16.38 9.34 -23.02
C SER A 173 -15.62 10.15 -21.97
N PHE A 174 -16.31 10.96 -21.17
CA PHE A 174 -15.78 11.61 -19.97
C PHE A 174 -15.20 10.55 -19.02
N GLU A 175 -13.97 10.09 -19.26
CA GLU A 175 -13.20 9.34 -18.30
C GLU A 175 -12.78 10.35 -17.24
N SER A 176 -13.57 10.42 -16.16
CA SER A 176 -13.11 10.98 -14.90
C SER A 176 -11.70 10.43 -14.65
N GLU A 177 -10.73 11.32 -14.56
CA GLU A 177 -9.29 11.07 -14.59
C GLU A 177 -8.92 9.79 -13.81
N ILE A 178 -8.81 8.67 -14.53
CA ILE A 178 -8.58 7.37 -13.91
C ILE A 178 -7.18 7.39 -13.34
N SER A 179 -7.07 7.21 -12.02
CA SER A 179 -5.78 7.14 -11.33
C SER A 179 -5.00 5.91 -11.82
N LYS A 180 -3.83 6.17 -12.42
CA LYS A 180 -2.92 5.16 -13.00
C LYS A 180 -1.69 5.01 -12.13
N PHE A 181 -1.18 3.80 -12.00
CA PHE A 181 -0.06 3.46 -11.14
C PHE A 181 0.95 2.60 -11.89
N ILE A 182 2.23 2.80 -11.60
CA ILE A 182 3.30 1.89 -12.01
C ILE A 182 3.49 0.85 -10.92
N VAL A 183 3.63 -0.41 -11.33
CA VAL A 183 3.94 -1.56 -10.49
C VAL A 183 5.39 -1.99 -10.77
N PRO A 184 6.37 -1.58 -9.95
CA PRO A 184 7.78 -1.67 -10.32
C PRO A 184 8.28 -3.08 -10.64
N PHE A 185 7.74 -4.10 -9.97
CA PHE A 185 8.16 -5.49 -10.18
C PHE A 185 7.61 -6.13 -11.48
N HIS A 186 6.60 -5.52 -12.12
CA HIS A 186 6.08 -5.98 -13.43
C HIS A 186 6.77 -5.33 -14.63
N LEU A 187 7.70 -4.40 -14.38
CA LEU A 187 8.36 -3.66 -15.45
C LEU A 187 9.31 -4.54 -16.25
N LYS A 188 9.06 -4.58 -17.54
CA LYS A 188 9.98 -5.21 -18.49
C LYS A 188 11.10 -4.24 -18.85
N GLU A 189 12.31 -4.75 -19.04
CA GLU A 189 13.50 -3.94 -19.37
C GLU A 189 13.34 -3.10 -20.64
N LYS A 190 12.51 -3.56 -21.58
CA LYS A 190 12.12 -2.81 -22.79
C LYS A 190 11.30 -1.55 -22.48
N CYS A 191 10.51 -1.56 -21.41
CA CYS A 191 9.71 -0.44 -20.94
C CYS A 191 10.57 0.58 -20.18
N LEU A 192 11.77 0.19 -19.72
CA LEU A 192 12.74 1.03 -19.00
C LEU A 192 13.47 2.04 -19.90
N ARG A 193 13.61 1.79 -21.20
CA ARG A 193 14.34 2.68 -22.12
C ARG A 193 13.52 3.93 -22.48
N GLY A 194 13.90 5.08 -21.93
CA GLY A 194 13.49 6.43 -22.38
C GLY A 194 12.11 6.92 -21.92
N LYS A 195 11.18 6.04 -21.50
CA LYS A 195 9.87 6.44 -20.95
C LYS A 195 9.92 6.75 -19.45
N TRP A 196 10.88 6.18 -18.72
CA TRP A 196 10.95 6.26 -17.26
C TRP A 196 11.17 7.66 -16.72
N GLU A 197 12.12 8.39 -17.30
CA GLU A 197 12.40 9.78 -16.95
C GLU A 197 11.22 10.71 -17.25
N LYS A 198 10.32 10.30 -18.16
CA LYS A 198 9.10 11.06 -18.50
C LYS A 198 7.92 10.73 -17.58
N LEU A 199 7.77 9.46 -17.18
CA LEU A 199 6.66 8.99 -16.35
C LEU A 199 6.87 9.28 -14.86
N CYS A 200 8.09 9.10 -14.38
CA CYS A 200 8.47 9.38 -13.01
C CYS A 200 9.15 10.75 -13.00
N ARG A 201 8.46 11.79 -12.50
CA ARG A 201 9.04 13.16 -12.34
C ARG A 201 10.34 13.21 -11.52
N LYS A 202 10.77 12.09 -10.90
CA LYS A 202 12.01 11.96 -10.14
C LYS A 202 13.01 11.11 -10.92
N SER A 203 14.20 11.67 -11.12
CA SER A 203 15.38 10.91 -11.54
C SER A 203 15.60 9.72 -10.60
N TRP A 204 15.95 8.55 -11.15
CA TRP A 204 16.34 7.34 -10.41
C TRP A 204 17.35 7.64 -9.29
N THR A 205 18.21 8.64 -9.50
CA THR A 205 19.19 9.09 -8.49
C THR A 205 18.53 9.54 -7.19
N ALA A 206 17.36 10.20 -7.22
CA ALA A 206 16.68 10.69 -6.02
C ALA A 206 16.13 9.56 -5.13
N LEU A 207 15.76 8.41 -5.71
CA LEU A 207 15.33 7.22 -4.97
C LEU A 207 16.54 6.40 -4.47
N ALA A 208 17.60 6.30 -5.27
CA ALA A 208 18.83 5.63 -4.86
C ALA A 208 19.55 6.36 -3.70
N PHE A 209 19.54 7.69 -3.66
CA PHE A 209 20.19 8.46 -2.58
C PHE A 209 19.48 8.36 -1.22
N ALA A 210 18.22 7.90 -1.16
CA ALA A 210 17.55 7.61 0.12
C ALA A 210 18.14 6.38 0.84
N THR A 211 18.92 5.54 0.12
CA THR A 211 19.59 4.34 0.69
C THR A 211 21.01 4.60 1.20
N GLN A 212 21.54 5.82 1.12
CA GLN A 212 22.77 6.18 1.84
C GLN A 212 22.45 6.52 3.31
N ILE A 213 22.25 5.46 4.09
CA ILE A 213 22.44 5.50 5.54
C ILE A 213 23.84 6.04 5.80
N LYS A 214 23.92 7.16 6.52
CA LYS A 214 25.16 7.72 7.04
C LYS A 214 25.85 6.64 7.89
N SER A 215 27.01 6.18 7.41
CA SER A 215 28.03 5.53 8.25
C SER A 215 28.66 6.51 9.21
#